data_AF-A0A086AM59-F1
#
_entry.id   AF-A0A086AM59-F1
#
_cell.length_a   1.000
_cell.length_b   1.000
_cell.length_c   1.000
_cell.angle_alpha   90.00
_cell.angle_beta   90.00
_cell.angle_gamma   90.00
#
_symmetry.space_group_name_H-M   'P 1'
#
loop_
_entity.id
_entity.type
_entity.pdbx_description
1 polymer ?
#
loop_
_entity_poly.entity_id
_entity_poly.type
_entity_poly.pdbx_seq_one_letter_code
_entity_poly.pdbx_strand_id
1 'polypeptide(L)'
;MTPNDVAKVLDTVLSIPGMNDVVKIDLKISRKNVLLLNHVIERGLSTKGDDKLSLLMTSIPEANLEELKLFGDECLQKAGLIELSEKLKTLSETGK
;
A
#
# COMPACT_ATOMS: atom_id res chain seq x y z
N MET A 1 6.83 18.23 19.24
CA MET A 1 7.60 17.12 18.64
C MET A 1 8.21 17.62 17.36
N THR A 2 9.52 17.52 17.22
CA THR A 2 10.21 17.79 15.95
C THR A 2 10.03 16.58 15.01
N PRO A 3 10.15 16.73 13.68
CA PRO A 3 10.11 15.59 12.74
C PRO A 3 11.09 14.46 13.13
N ASN A 4 12.22 14.84 13.74
CA ASN A 4 13.25 13.93 14.22
C ASN A 4 12.79 13.08 15.43
N ASP A 5 11.96 13.64 16.31
CA ASP A 5 11.40 12.91 17.45
C ASP A 5 10.38 11.87 16.99
N VAL A 6 9.59 12.20 15.97
CA VAL A 6 8.58 11.28 15.45
C VAL A 6 9.23 10.13 14.66
N ALA A 7 10.34 10.39 13.95
CA ALA A 7 11.10 9.36 13.24
C ALA A 7 11.64 8.32 14.23
N LYS A 8 12.24 8.78 15.34
CA LYS A 8 12.74 7.92 16.42
C LYS A 8 11.64 7.08 17.06
N VAL A 9 10.45 7.65 17.25
CA VAL A 9 9.30 6.89 17.79
C VAL A 9 8.90 5.79 16.81
N LEU A 10 8.85 6.07 15.50
CA LEU A 10 8.53 5.06 14.51
C LEU A 10 9.59 3.95 14.44
N ASP A 11 10.87 4.30 14.39
CA ASP A 11 11.95 3.30 14.41
C ASP A 11 11.86 2.41 15.65
N THR A 12 11.54 2.99 16.81
CA THR A 12 11.35 2.25 18.05
C THR A 12 10.15 1.32 17.98
N VAL A 13 9.01 1.78 17.43
CA VAL A 13 7.80 0.97 17.25
C VAL A 13 8.02 -0.16 16.25
N LEU A 14 8.67 0.12 15.12
CA LEU A 14 9.00 -0.88 14.10
C LEU A 14 10.08 -1.87 14.58
N SER A 15 10.87 -1.49 15.59
CA SER A 15 11.84 -2.38 16.27
C SER A 15 11.22 -3.24 17.37
N ILE A 16 9.91 -3.15 17.62
CA ILE A 16 9.24 -4.01 18.61
C ILE A 16 9.33 -5.47 18.13
N PRO A 17 9.77 -6.41 18.98
CA PRO A 17 9.76 -7.83 18.65
C PRO A 17 8.37 -8.28 18.20
N GLY A 18 8.32 -8.99 17.07
CA GLY A 18 7.07 -9.46 16.47
C GLY A 18 6.54 -8.59 15.31
N MET A 19 7.12 -7.41 15.06
CA MET A 19 6.71 -6.56 13.92
C MET A 19 7.08 -7.17 12.55
N ASN A 20 8.02 -8.10 12.50
CA ASN A 20 8.39 -8.87 11.30
C ASN A 20 7.76 -10.27 11.26
N ASP A 21 6.86 -10.58 12.19
CA ASP A 21 6.23 -11.90 12.21
C ASP A 21 5.24 -12.01 11.04
N VAL A 22 5.32 -13.13 10.33
CA VAL A 22 4.39 -13.43 9.23
C VAL A 22 3.03 -13.78 9.82
N VAL A 23 2.03 -12.96 9.53
CA VAL A 23 0.64 -13.17 9.98
C VAL A 23 -0.25 -13.61 8.82
N LYS A 24 -1.22 -14.47 9.12
CA LYS A 24 -2.28 -14.85 8.17
C LYS A 24 -3.44 -13.85 8.26
N ILE A 25 -3.75 -13.18 7.16
CA ILE A 25 -4.91 -12.28 7.05
C ILE A 25 -6.03 -13.01 6.31
N ASP A 26 -7.15 -13.24 6.99
CA ASP A 26 -8.38 -13.76 6.36
C ASP A 26 -9.25 -12.59 5.90
N LEU A 27 -9.47 -12.46 4.59
CA LEU A 27 -10.13 -11.30 3.98
C LEU A 27 -11.40 -11.72 3.23
N LYS A 28 -12.56 -11.22 3.66
CA LYS A 28 -13.85 -11.42 3.01
C LYS A 28 -14.50 -10.09 2.65
N ILE A 29 -14.16 -9.56 1.47
CA ILE A 29 -14.65 -8.28 0.98
C ILE A 29 -15.24 -8.42 -0.44
N SER A 30 -16.05 -7.45 -0.85
CA SER A 30 -16.63 -7.43 -2.20
C SER A 30 -15.58 -7.12 -3.27
N ARG A 31 -15.82 -7.55 -4.51
CA ARG A 31 -14.97 -7.19 -5.68
C ARG A 31 -14.74 -5.69 -5.81
N LYS A 32 -15.76 -4.87 -5.52
CA LYS A 32 -15.64 -3.41 -5.47
C LYS A 32 -14.58 -2.95 -4.46
N ASN A 33 -14.61 -3.53 -3.26
CA ASN A 33 -13.66 -3.17 -2.21
C ASN A 33 -12.25 -3.68 -2.51
N VAL A 34 -12.10 -4.84 -3.16
CA VAL A 34 -10.79 -5.31 -3.64
C VAL A 34 -10.19 -4.32 -4.63
N LEU A 35 -10.98 -3.88 -5.61
CA LEU A 35 -10.54 -2.91 -6.61
C LEU A 35 -10.14 -1.57 -5.96
N LEU A 36 -10.95 -1.09 -5.00
CA LEU A 36 -10.66 0.12 -4.24
C LEU A 36 -9.39 -0.03 -3.40
N LEU A 37 -9.21 -1.16 -2.73
CA LEU A 37 -8.05 -1.46 -1.90
C LEU A 37 -6.76 -1.39 -2.73
N ASN A 38 -6.73 -2.05 -3.89
CA ASN A 38 -5.57 -1.99 -4.78
C ASN A 38 -5.25 -0.56 -5.21
N HIS A 39 -6.28 0.21 -5.59
CA HIS A 39 -6.09 1.60 -6.02
C HIS A 39 -5.57 2.50 -4.88
N VAL A 40 -6.03 2.29 -3.65
CA VAL A 40 -5.56 3.04 -2.47
C VAL A 40 -4.10 2.69 -2.16
N ILE A 41 -3.72 1.41 -2.26
CA ILE A 41 -2.33 0.97 -2.10
C ILE A 41 -1.45 1.63 -3.16
N GLU A 42 -1.78 1.51 -4.44
CA GLU A 42 -1.03 2.12 -5.54
C GLU A 42 -0.89 3.64 -5.38
N ARG A 43 -1.98 4.31 -4.99
CA ARG A 43 -1.96 5.75 -4.73
C ARG A 43 -1.08 6.11 -3.53
N GLY A 44 -1.16 5.34 -2.44
CA GLY A 44 -0.37 5.56 -1.23
C GLY A 44 1.13 5.33 -1.44
N LEU A 45 1.48 4.42 -2.35
CA LEU A 45 2.86 4.15 -2.77
C LEU A 45 3.37 5.14 -3.82
N SER A 46 2.49 5.81 -4.57
CA SER A 46 2.86 6.78 -5.61
C SER A 46 3.30 8.11 -4.97
N THR A 47 4.60 8.37 -5.00
CA THR A 47 5.27 9.56 -4.44
C THR A 47 4.99 10.88 -5.19
N LYS A 48 4.06 10.88 -6.16
CA LYS A 48 3.83 12.00 -7.10
C LYS A 48 2.94 13.14 -6.57
N GLY A 49 2.61 13.16 -5.28
CA GLY A 49 1.88 14.26 -4.65
C GLY A 49 2.74 14.93 -3.59
N ASP A 50 2.78 16.27 -3.62
CA ASP A 50 3.46 17.17 -2.66
C ASP A 50 2.93 17.07 -1.21
N ASP A 51 2.18 16.01 -0.90
CA ASP A 51 1.73 15.68 0.44
C ASP A 51 2.77 14.80 1.09
N LYS A 52 3.73 15.44 1.77
CA LYS A 52 4.55 14.92 2.88
C LYS A 52 4.35 13.41 3.05
N LEU A 53 5.22 12.60 2.42
CA LEU A 53 5.23 11.16 2.63
C LEU A 53 5.03 10.92 4.12
N SER A 54 3.94 10.22 4.48
CA SER A 54 3.66 9.95 5.89
C SER A 54 4.93 9.35 6.46
N LEU A 55 5.38 9.85 7.61
CA LEU A 55 6.68 9.52 8.19
C LEU A 55 6.94 7.99 8.27
N LEU A 56 5.86 7.22 8.37
CA LEU A 56 5.84 5.76 8.22
C LEU A 56 6.37 5.27 6.88
N MET A 57 5.91 5.82 5.76
CA MET A 57 6.36 5.48 4.41
C MET A 57 7.83 5.85 4.19
N THR A 58 8.36 6.87 4.87
CA THR A 58 9.78 7.21 4.80
C THR A 58 10.67 6.34 5.69
N SER A 59 10.11 5.72 6.73
CA SER A 59 10.84 4.83 7.66
C SER A 59 10.79 3.35 7.25
N ILE A 60 9.89 2.98 6.34
CA ILE A 60 9.71 1.59 5.89
C ILE A 60 10.67 1.28 4.74
N PRO A 61 11.36 0.13 4.73
CA PRO A 61 12.19 -0.29 3.60
C PRO A 61 11.38 -0.47 2.31
N GLU A 62 11.98 -0.15 1.15
CA GLU A 62 11.32 -0.31 -0.16
C GLU A 62 10.83 -1.74 -0.41
N ALA A 63 11.53 -2.75 0.10
CA ALA A 63 11.11 -4.15 0.00
C ALA A 63 9.73 -4.41 0.61
N ASN A 64 9.43 -3.82 1.78
CA ASN A 64 8.13 -3.94 2.42
C ASN A 64 7.03 -3.19 1.64
N LEU A 65 7.39 -2.09 0.95
CA LEU A 65 6.47 -1.39 0.07
C LEU A 65 6.15 -2.20 -1.19
N GLU A 66 7.14 -2.91 -1.74
CA GLU A 66 6.96 -3.84 -2.85
C GLU A 66 6.09 -5.04 -2.46
N GLU A 67 6.29 -5.62 -1.27
CA GLU A 67 5.42 -6.66 -0.73
C GLU A 67 3.96 -6.20 -0.61
N LEU A 68 3.73 -4.96 -0.17
CA LEU A 68 2.38 -4.39 -0.06
C LEU A 68 1.73 -4.18 -1.45
N LYS A 69 2.52 -3.79 -2.44
CA LYS A 69 2.07 -3.70 -3.84
C LYS A 69 1.68 -5.07 -4.38
N LEU A 70 2.54 -6.08 -4.19
CA LEU A 70 2.28 -7.45 -4.61
C LEU A 70 1.01 -8.00 -3.94
N PHE A 71 0.77 -7.68 -2.66
CA PHE A 71 -0.46 -8.05 -1.97
C PHE A 71 -1.72 -7.47 -2.64
N GLY A 72 -1.67 -6.21 -3.09
CA GLY A 72 -2.76 -5.59 -3.86
C GLY A 72 -3.05 -6.35 -5.16
N ASP A 73 -1.99 -6.67 -5.92
CA ASP A 73 -2.06 -7.41 -7.17
C ASP A 73 -2.61 -8.83 -6.95
N GLU A 74 -2.18 -9.53 -5.90
CA GLU A 74 -2.72 -10.83 -5.52
C GLU A 74 -4.21 -10.77 -5.19
N CYS A 75 -4.66 -9.71 -4.53
CA CYS A 75 -6.08 -9.54 -4.21
C CYS A 75 -6.90 -9.36 -5.48
N LEU A 76 -6.40 -8.58 -6.46
CA LEU A 76 -7.03 -8.47 -7.78
C LEU A 76 -7.06 -9.81 -8.52
N GLN A 77 -5.97 -10.57 -8.46
CA GLN A 77 -5.88 -11.91 -9.07
C GLN A 77 -6.94 -12.85 -8.47
N LYS A 78 -6.99 -12.95 -7.14
CA LYS A 78 -7.94 -13.79 -6.40
C LYS A 78 -9.39 -13.38 -6.66
N ALA A 79 -9.64 -12.09 -6.89
CA ALA A 79 -10.97 -11.57 -7.19
C ALA A 79 -11.37 -11.69 -8.69
N GLY A 80 -10.42 -12.02 -9.58
CA GLY A 80 -10.62 -12.06 -11.03
C GLY A 80 -10.79 -10.68 -11.66
N LEU A 81 -10.09 -9.67 -11.12
CA LEU A 81 -10.26 -8.26 -11.47
C LEU A 81 -9.06 -7.62 -12.19
N ILE A 82 -8.00 -8.37 -12.48
CA ILE A 82 -6.78 -7.85 -13.11
C ILE A 82 -7.11 -7.10 -14.40
N GLU A 83 -7.77 -7.76 -15.36
CA GLU A 83 -8.10 -7.17 -16.65
C GLU A 83 -8.98 -5.90 -16.53
N LEU A 84 -9.91 -5.90 -15.57
CA LEU A 84 -10.75 -4.73 -15.30
C LEU A 84 -9.92 -3.57 -14.73
N SER A 85 -9.00 -3.87 -13.81
CA SER A 85 -8.10 -2.87 -13.23
C SER A 85 -7.21 -2.24 -14.31
N GLU A 86 -6.65 -3.03 -15.22
CA GLU A 86 -5.84 -2.55 -16.34
C GLU A 86 -6.65 -1.66 -17.28
N LYS A 87 -7.85 -2.10 -17.68
CA LYS A 87 -8.75 -1.29 -18.52
C LYS A 87 -9.10 0.05 -17.87
N LEU A 88 -9.33 0.07 -16.56
CA LEU A 88 -9.61 1.30 -15.82
C LEU A 88 -8.40 2.24 -15.78
N LYS A 89 -7.18 1.71 -15.63
CA LYS A 89 -5.95 2.51 -15.70
C LYS A 89 -5.83 3.19 -17.06
N THR A 90 -5.97 2.43 -18.15
CA THR A 90 -5.94 2.99 -19.52
C THR A 90 -7.03 4.04 -19.76
N LEU A 91 -8.24 3.82 -19.24
CA LEU A 91 -9.33 4.78 -19.36
C LEU A 91 -9.03 6.09 -18.59
N SER A 92 -8.44 5.98 -17.40
CA SER A 92 -8.07 7.14 -16.59
C SER A 92 -6.92 7.97 -17.21
N GLU A 93 -6.04 7.32 -17.97
CA GLU A 93 -4.96 7.97 -18.72
C GLU A 93 -5.47 8.66 -19.99
N THR A 94 -6.48 8.08 -20.65
CA THR A 94 -7.10 8.65 -21.87
C THR A 94 -8.06 9.82 -21.55
N GLY A 95 -8.53 9.92 -20.31
CA GLY A 95 -9.42 10.99 -19.84
C GLY A 95 -8.71 12.23 -19.27
N LYS A 96 -7.37 12.27 -19.28
CA LYS A 96 -6.55 13.44 -18.96
C LYS A 96 -6.14 14.18 -20.23
#